data_AF-A0A969EFC0-F1
#
_entry.id   AF-A0A969EFC0-F1
#
_cell.length_a   1.000
_cell.length_b   1.000
_cell.length_c   1.000
_cell.angle_alpha   90.00
_cell.angle_beta   90.00
_cell.angle_gamma   90.00
#
_symmetry.space_group_name_H-M   'P 1'
#
loop_
_entity.id
_entity.type
_entity.pdbx_description
1 polymer ?
#
loop_
_entity_poly.entity_id
_entity_poly.type
_entity_poly.pdbx_seq_one_letter_code
_entity_poly.pdbx_strand_id
1 'polypeptide(L)' 'MLEYDCSAHPFRQQLVTQPLQRVDGWVDVPDAPGLGIEIDRQVLQRYSL' A
#
# COMPACT_ATOMS: atom_id res chain seq x y z
N MET A 1 10.79 13.88 -5.56
CA MET A 1 10.51 12.82 -6.56
C MET A 1 10.22 11.54 -5.79
N LEU A 2 9.09 10.90 -6.04
CA LEU A 2 8.68 9.66 -5.38
C LEU A 2 9.06 8.47 -6.27
N GLU A 3 9.83 7.54 -5.76
CA GLU A 3 10.06 6.25 -6.41
C GLU A 3 8.82 5.37 -6.23
N TYR A 4 8.33 4.76 -7.32
CA TYR A 4 7.12 3.92 -7.30
C TYR A 4 7.42 2.59 -7.98
N ASP A 5 7.42 1.51 -7.20
CA ASP A 5 7.72 0.16 -7.70
C ASP A 5 6.48 -0.48 -8.35
N CYS A 6 6.61 -0.82 -9.64
CA CYS A 6 5.56 -1.43 -10.49
C CYS A 6 5.67 -2.96 -10.65
N SER A 7 6.57 -3.62 -9.94
CA SER A 7 6.69 -5.08 -9.97
C SER A 7 5.41 -5.76 -9.49
N ALA A 8 5.08 -6.90 -10.08
CA ALA A 8 3.94 -7.70 -9.67
C ALA A 8 4.26 -8.37 -8.32
N HIS A 9 3.83 -7.72 -7.23
CA HIS A 9 4.03 -8.23 -5.87
C HIS A 9 2.69 -8.24 -5.11
N PRO A 10 1.92 -9.36 -5.14
CA PRO A 10 0.58 -9.43 -4.56
C PRO A 10 0.50 -8.97 -3.10
N PHE A 11 1.49 -9.34 -2.29
CA PHE A 11 1.58 -8.89 -0.88
C PHE A 11 1.60 -7.36 -0.74
N ARG A 12 2.33 -6.62 -1.59
CA ARG A 12 2.39 -5.14 -1.50
C ARG A 12 1.03 -4.51 -1.75
N GLN A 13 0.31 -5.03 -2.73
CA GLN A 13 -1.00 -4.50 -3.11
C GLN A 13 -2.09 -4.88 -2.10
N GLN A 14 -1.90 -5.96 -1.34
CA GLN A 14 -2.91 -6.49 -0.41
C GLN A 14 -2.66 -6.08 1.04
N LEU A 15 -1.42 -5.76 1.43
CA LEU A 15 -1.05 -5.51 2.83
C LEU A 15 -1.84 -4.37 3.49
N VAL A 16 -2.20 -3.34 2.73
CA VAL A 16 -2.97 -2.19 3.22
C VAL A 16 -4.39 -2.22 2.68
N THR A 17 -5.36 -1.80 3.48
CA THR A 17 -6.77 -1.78 3.08
C THR A 17 -7.04 -0.80 1.95
N GLN A 18 -6.22 0.26 1.85
CA GLN A 18 -6.26 1.29 0.81
C GLN A 18 -4.85 1.50 0.22
N PRO A 19 -4.52 0.83 -0.89
CA PRO A 19 -3.20 0.97 -1.52
C PRO A 19 -2.99 2.36 -2.12
N LEU A 20 -1.79 2.91 -1.97
CA LEU A 20 -1.38 4.13 -2.66
C LEU A 20 -1.27 3.86 -4.15
N GLN A 21 -2.12 4.49 -4.95
CA GLN A 21 -2.16 4.33 -6.40
C GLN A 21 -1.54 5.54 -7.09
N ARG A 22 -0.89 5.27 -8.23
CA ARG A 22 -0.42 6.33 -9.11
C ARG A 22 -1.51 6.64 -10.14
N VAL A 23 -2.07 7.84 -10.11
CA VAL A 23 -3.05 8.35 -11.06
C VAL A 23 -2.44 9.51 -11.84
N ASP A 24 -2.40 9.40 -13.17
CA ASP A 24 -1.84 10.42 -14.07
C ASP A 24 -0.41 10.90 -13.71
N GLY A 25 0.40 9.98 -13.18
CA GLY A 25 1.79 10.26 -12.77
C GLY A 25 1.94 10.80 -11.34
N TRP A 26 0.83 10.98 -10.61
CA TRP A 26 0.79 11.50 -9.24
C TRP A 26 0.34 10.43 -8.25
N VAL A 27 0.76 10.57 -7.00
CA VAL A 27 0.29 9.74 -5.88
C VAL A 27 -0.21 10.70 -4.81
N ASP A 28 -1.45 10.51 -4.39
CA ASP A 28 -2.05 11.31 -3.32
C ASP A 28 -1.44 10.93 -1.97
N VAL A 29 -1.11 11.94 -1.17
CA VAL A 29 -0.61 11.75 0.20
C VAL A 29 -1.83 11.66 1.13
N PRO A 30 -2.00 10.56 1.88
CA PRO A 30 -3.11 10.44 2.82
C PRO A 30 -3.07 11.52 3.92
N ASP A 31 -4.25 11.96 4.35
CA ASP A 31 -4.44 12.97 5.39
C ASP A 31 -4.78 12.37 6.77
N ALA A 32 -5.00 11.06 6.84
CA ALA A 32 -5.27 10.34 8.08
C ALA A 32 -4.04 10.35 9.02
N PRO A 33 -4.23 10.27 10.35
CA PRO A 33 -3.14 10.33 11.32
C PRO A 33 -2.04 9.28 11.11
N GLY A 34 -0.81 9.62 11.51
CA GLY A 34 0.33 8.72 11.42
C GLY A 34 0.82 8.54 9.98
N LEU A 35 0.96 7.30 9.54
CA LEU A 35 1.32 6.98 8.15
C LEU A 35 0.14 7.08 7.18
N GLY A 36 -1.07 7.33 7.69
CA GLY A 36 -2.29 7.44 6.89
C GLY A 36 -2.70 6.16 6.16
N ILE A 37 -2.31 4.99 6.70
CA ILE A 37 -2.66 3.67 6.19
C ILE A 37 -3.23 2.79 7.28
N GLU A 38 -4.02 1.79 6.88
CA GLU A 38 -4.48 0.70 7.73
C GLU A 38 -4.02 -0.64 7.16
N ILE A 39 -3.53 -1.53 8.03
CA ILE A 39 -2.96 -2.83 7.65
C ILE A 39 -4.06 -3.89 7.64
N ASP A 40 -4.16 -4.65 6.55
CA ASP A 40 -4.95 -5.88 6.51
C ASP A 40 -4.20 -7.01 7.24
N ARG A 41 -4.66 -7.29 8.47
CA ARG A 41 -4.07 -8.33 9.32
C ARG A 41 -4.31 -9.75 8.80
N GLN A 42 -5.31 -9.98 7.95
CA GLN A 42 -5.53 -11.30 7.35
C GLN A 42 -4.42 -11.61 6.34
N VAL A 43 -3.95 -10.60 5.62
CA VAL A 43 -2.81 -10.73 4.72
C VAL A 43 -1.55 -11.08 5.51
N LEU A 44 -1.32 -10.45 6.68
CA LEU A 44 -0.21 -10.84 7.54
C LEU A 44 -0.26 -12.30 7.96
N GLN A 45 -1.43 -12.82 8.34
CA GLN A 45 -1.60 -14.24 8.71
C GLN A 45 -1.37 -15.18 7.52
N ARG A 46 -1.77 -14.77 6.30
CA ARG A 46 -1.56 -15.57 5.09
C ARG A 46 -0.08 -15.72 4.73
N TYR A 47 0.73 -14.71 5.06
CA TYR A 47 2.15 -14.65 4.72
C TYR A 47 3.08 -14.85 5.93
N SER A 48 2.54 -15.17 7.11
CA SER A 48 3.36 -15.59 8.26
C SER A 48 3.85 -17.02 8.03
N LEU A 49 5.16 -17.19 7.92
CA LEU A 49 5.85 -18.48 7.85
C LEU A 49 5.71 -19.29 9.14
#